data_AF-A0A9P6Q5X2-F1
#
_entry.id   AF-A0A9P6Q5X2-F1
#
_cell.length_a   1.000
_cell.length_b   1.000
_cell.length_c   1.000
_cell.angle_alpha   90.00
_cell.angle_beta   90.00
_cell.angle_gamma   90.00
#
_symmetry.space_group_name_H-M   'P 1'
#
loop_
_entity.id
_entity.type
_entity.pdbx_description
1 polymer ?
#
loop_
_entity_poly.entity_id
_entity_poly.type
_entity_poly.pdbx_seq_one_letter_code
_entity_poly.pdbx_strand_id
1 'polypeptide(L)'
;MTRDIINTKSTVDHLLIYLRNINERLEVGSVEPGNGTPTDRLSDFSSQNHTLKDKQLQLSVENQSEQCHQIYDSLNKNLTKLLLLSDIHALQAAVKAYELRTKNKAELTKQLEELKQELASLKVQKIAGGSAGKLTKISSVRKSIARVMTVITQTQRAQLRLFYQKKNFLPLDLRVKKTRAIRRRLTSHEASQKTLKQKKKETHFPLRKYAIKA
;
A
#
# COMPACT_ATOMS: atom_id res chain seq x y z
N MET A 1 -18.13 6.52 0.56
CA MET A 1 -17.11 6.33 1.61
C MET A 1 -15.76 6.08 0.97
N THR A 2 -15.21 7.11 0.34
CA THR A 2 -13.84 7.15 -0.18
C THR A 2 -13.31 8.51 0.25
N ARG A 3 -12.47 8.52 1.30
CA ARG A 3 -11.72 9.70 1.68
C ARG A 3 -10.61 9.82 0.65
N ASP A 4 -10.81 10.73 -0.29
CA ASP A 4 -9.77 11.13 -1.21
C ASP A 4 -8.61 11.69 -0.39
N ILE A 5 -7.46 11.07 -0.60
CA ILE A 5 -6.16 11.46 -0.08
C ILE A 5 -5.90 12.85 -0.67
N ILE A 6 -6.06 13.87 0.16
CA ILE A 6 -5.71 15.25 -0.17
C ILE A 6 -4.24 15.23 -0.62
N ASN A 7 -4.03 15.67 -1.85
CA ASN A 7 -2.77 15.69 -2.56
C ASN A 7 -1.74 16.56 -1.80
N THR A 8 -0.96 15.94 -0.92
CA THR A 8 -0.01 16.59 0.01
C THR A 8 1.16 17.29 -0.68
N LYS A 9 1.32 17.15 -2.00
CA LYS A 9 2.32 17.89 -2.78
C LYS A 9 1.89 19.34 -3.08
N SER A 10 0.59 19.58 -3.28
CA SER A 10 0.06 20.91 -3.64
C SER A 10 0.17 21.93 -2.51
N THR A 11 0.03 21.51 -1.26
CA THR A 11 0.13 22.39 -0.08
C THR A 11 1.57 22.77 0.27
N VAL A 12 2.54 21.90 0.00
CA VAL A 12 3.97 22.19 0.22
C VAL A 12 4.48 23.16 -0.84
N ASP A 13 4.06 22.99 -2.10
CA ASP A 13 4.44 23.89 -3.20
C ASP A 13 3.86 25.31 -2.99
N HIS A 14 2.63 25.41 -2.46
CA HIS A 14 2.04 26.71 -2.11
C HIS A 14 2.76 27.43 -0.96
N LEU A 15 3.26 26.69 0.04
CA LEU A 15 4.03 27.26 1.15
C LEU A 15 5.44 27.71 0.70
N LEU A 16 6.06 26.99 -0.24
CA LEU A 16 7.36 27.37 -0.80
C LEU A 16 7.28 28.63 -1.68
N ILE A 17 6.18 28.83 -2.41
CA ILE A 17 5.95 30.07 -3.18
C ILE A 17 5.72 31.27 -2.24
N TYR A 18 5.00 31.08 -1.14
CA TYR A 18 4.75 32.14 -0.15
C TYR A 18 6.04 32.56 0.56
N LEU A 19 6.92 31.62 0.91
CA LEU A 19 8.21 31.91 1.53
C LEU A 19 9.21 32.57 0.56
N ARG A 20 9.13 32.26 -0.75
CA ARG A 20 9.96 32.90 -1.78
C ARG A 20 9.58 34.37 -2.01
N ASN A 21 8.28 34.69 -2.02
CA ASN A 21 7.78 36.06 -2.19
C ASN A 21 8.06 37.00 -1.00
N ILE A 22 8.34 36.46 0.19
CA ILE A 22 8.69 37.27 1.36
C ILE A 22 10.14 37.75 1.28
N ASN A 23 11.05 36.93 0.75
CA ASN A 23 12.47 37.28 0.62
C ASN A 23 12.74 38.28 -0.52
N GLU A 24 11.97 38.28 -1.61
CA GLU A 24 12.12 39.24 -2.71
C GLU A 24 11.60 40.66 -2.39
N ARG A 25 10.84 40.84 -1.30
CA ARG A 25 10.34 42.16 -0.86
C ARG A 25 11.28 42.95 0.03
N LEU A 26 12.43 42.40 0.41
CA LEU A 26 13.42 43.07 1.26
C LEU A 26 14.61 43.68 0.47
N GLU A 27 14.68 43.51 -0.86
CA GLU A 27 15.80 43.98 -1.69
C GLU A 27 15.45 45.06 -2.73
N VAL A 28 14.46 45.93 -2.48
CA VAL A 28 14.25 47.10 -3.36
C VAL A 28 14.12 48.37 -2.53
N GLY A 29 15.22 49.11 -2.44
CA GLY A 29 15.27 50.39 -1.74
C GLY A 29 16.63 51.10 -1.77
N SER A 30 17.24 51.27 -2.93
CA SER A 30 18.35 52.22 -3.12
C SER A 30 18.19 52.99 -4.43
N VAL A 31 17.82 54.28 -4.32
CA VAL A 31 17.81 55.27 -5.40
C VAL A 31 19.02 56.18 -5.17
N GLU A 32 19.89 56.31 -6.18
CA GLU A 32 21.07 57.19 -6.19
C GLU A 32 20.72 58.67 -6.49
N PRO A 33 21.56 59.64 -6.08
CA PRO A 33 21.14 61.00 -5.75
C PRO A 33 21.39 62.06 -6.84
N GLY A 34 20.62 63.16 -6.77
CA GLY A 34 20.85 64.41 -7.50
C GLY A 34 21.23 65.57 -6.57
N ASN A 35 22.46 66.06 -6.76
CA ASN A 35 23.07 67.37 -6.48
C ASN A 35 22.50 68.35 -5.43
N GLY A 36 23.38 68.76 -4.50
CA GLY A 36 23.29 69.98 -3.68
C GLY A 36 24.59 70.25 -2.91
N THR A 37 25.08 71.48 -2.93
CA THR A 37 26.43 72.03 -2.60
C THR A 37 26.91 71.97 -1.13
N PRO A 38 28.21 72.27 -0.86
CA PRO A 38 28.94 71.80 0.32
C PRO A 38 29.06 72.84 1.44
N THR A 39 28.93 72.38 2.69
CA THR A 39 29.51 73.05 3.87
C THR A 39 29.96 72.03 4.91
N ASP A 40 31.27 71.91 5.03
CA ASP A 40 32.09 71.80 6.24
C ASP A 40 31.67 70.95 7.46
N ARG A 41 32.63 70.05 7.79
CA ARG A 41 33.21 69.75 9.11
C ARG A 41 32.59 68.63 9.98
N LEU A 42 33.48 67.66 10.25
CA LEU A 42 33.66 66.85 11.47
C LEU A 42 32.76 65.61 11.64
N SER A 43 33.28 64.41 11.32
CA SER A 43 33.41 63.26 12.24
C SER A 43 33.76 61.94 11.52
N ASP A 44 35.04 61.74 11.18
CA ASP A 44 35.57 60.40 10.93
C ASP A 44 36.14 59.88 12.24
N PHE A 45 35.45 58.94 12.93
CA PHE A 45 36.04 57.91 13.82
C PHE A 45 34.99 56.98 14.50
N SER A 46 33.83 56.67 13.87
CA SER A 46 32.81 55.78 14.47
C SER A 46 32.31 54.64 13.58
N SER A 47 32.57 54.65 12.27
CA SER A 47 31.91 53.72 11.33
C SER A 47 32.60 52.37 11.09
N GLN A 48 33.73 52.08 11.73
CA GLN A 48 34.45 50.80 11.58
C GLN A 48 34.20 49.78 12.70
N ASN A 49 33.70 50.21 13.87
CA ASN A 49 33.47 49.32 15.01
C ASN A 49 32.07 48.67 15.03
N HIS A 50 31.07 49.27 14.38
CA HIS A 50 29.74 48.66 14.24
C HIS A 50 29.75 47.49 13.24
N THR A 51 30.45 47.65 12.11
CA THR A 51 30.49 46.67 11.01
C THR A 51 31.22 45.36 11.35
N LEU A 52 32.19 45.38 12.28
CA LEU A 52 32.87 44.17 12.75
C LEU A 52 32.04 43.41 13.78
N LYS A 53 31.36 44.11 14.71
CA LYS A 53 30.45 43.50 15.68
C LYS A 53 29.26 42.83 14.99
N ASP A 54 28.70 43.49 13.98
CA ASP A 54 27.57 42.97 13.22
C ASP A 54 27.96 41.73 12.40
N LYS A 55 29.13 41.74 11.74
CA LYS A 55 29.67 40.53 11.08
C LYS A 55 29.93 39.38 12.06
N GLN A 56 30.45 39.66 13.25
CA GLN A 56 30.71 38.63 14.27
C GLN A 56 29.41 38.02 14.82
N LEU A 57 28.39 38.86 15.02
CA LEU A 57 27.05 38.42 15.42
C LEU A 57 26.39 37.59 14.33
N GLN A 58 26.52 37.99 13.07
CA GLN A 58 25.95 37.29 11.91
C GLN A 58 26.59 35.91 11.72
N LEU A 59 27.91 35.81 11.84
CA LEU A 59 28.62 34.53 11.83
C LEU A 59 28.20 33.61 13.00
N SER A 60 27.89 34.19 14.17
CA SER A 60 27.43 33.43 15.32
C SER A 60 26.00 32.93 15.16
N VAL A 61 25.14 33.71 14.50
CA VAL A 61 23.75 33.32 14.17
C VAL A 61 23.74 32.24 13.09
N GLU A 62 24.58 32.37 12.06
CA GLU A 62 24.75 31.35 11.01
C GLU A 62 25.24 30.02 11.60
N ASN A 63 26.27 30.03 12.44
CA ASN A 63 26.76 28.84 13.13
C ASN A 63 25.70 28.16 14.03
N GLN A 64 24.88 28.95 14.73
CA GLN A 64 23.76 28.41 15.53
C GLN A 64 22.67 27.81 14.64
N SER A 65 22.39 28.43 13.48
CA SER A 65 21.43 27.89 12.50
C SER A 65 21.90 26.56 11.90
N GLU A 66 23.19 26.45 11.60
CA GLU A 66 23.80 25.22 11.09
C GLU A 66 23.77 24.09 12.13
N GLN A 67 24.05 24.38 13.40
CA GLN A 67 23.91 23.42 14.49
C GLN A 67 22.46 22.92 14.62
N CYS A 68 21.47 23.81 14.52
CA CYS A 68 20.05 23.43 14.56
C CYS A 68 19.65 22.55 13.37
N HIS A 69 20.13 22.85 12.16
CA HIS A 69 19.90 22.01 10.98
C HIS A 69 20.54 20.62 11.11
N GLN A 70 21.78 20.54 11.62
CA GLN A 70 22.45 19.26 11.87
C GLN A 70 21.72 18.41 12.91
N ILE A 71 21.18 19.03 13.96
CA ILE A 71 20.36 18.35 14.99
C ILE A 71 19.06 17.82 14.38
N TYR A 72 18.36 18.63 13.58
CA TYR A 72 17.12 18.25 12.91
C TYR A 72 17.32 17.09 11.91
N ASP A 73 18.39 17.13 11.13
CA ASP A 73 18.75 16.05 10.20
C ASP A 73 19.14 14.75 10.91
N SER A 74 19.86 14.85 12.03
CA SER A 74 20.21 13.71 12.88
C SER A 74 18.95 13.06 13.48
N LEU A 75 18.03 13.86 14.01
CA LEU A 75 16.76 13.37 14.57
C LEU A 75 15.90 12.70 13.50
N ASN A 76 15.82 13.26 12.29
CA ASN A 76 15.07 12.68 11.18
C ASN A 76 15.70 11.39 10.64
N LYS A 77 17.04 11.29 10.60
CA LYS A 77 17.75 10.04 10.28
C LYS A 77 17.48 8.96 11.32
N ASN A 78 17.40 9.31 12.60
CA ASN A 78 17.08 8.37 13.67
C ASN A 78 15.61 7.93 13.63
N LEU A 79 14.68 8.85 13.34
CA LEU A 79 13.25 8.55 13.20
C LEU A 79 12.95 7.64 12.00
N THR A 80 13.57 7.91 10.85
CA THR A 80 13.46 7.05 9.65
C THR A 80 14.09 5.68 9.86
N LYS A 81 15.21 5.60 10.56
CA LYS A 81 15.83 4.32 10.95
C LYS A 81 14.91 3.49 11.85
N LEU A 82 14.22 4.12 12.82
CA LEU A 82 13.24 3.45 13.70
C LEU A 82 12.02 2.93 12.93
N LEU A 83 11.45 3.73 12.01
CA LEU A 83 10.31 3.34 11.17
C LEU A 83 10.64 2.18 10.22
N LEU A 84 11.84 2.18 9.62
CA LEU A 84 12.28 1.08 8.76
C LEU A 84 12.53 -0.22 9.54
N LEU A 85 13.02 -0.14 10.79
CA LEU A 85 13.25 -1.33 11.61
C LEU A 85 11.95 -2.05 12.04
N SER A 86 10.86 -1.31 12.28
CA SER A 86 9.56 -1.91 12.61
C SER A 86 8.94 -2.66 11.44
N ASP A 87 9.14 -2.19 10.21
CA ASP A 87 8.58 -2.81 9.01
C ASP A 87 9.35 -4.06 8.57
N ILE A 88 10.67 -4.11 8.83
CA ILE A 88 11.52 -5.28 8.54
C ILE A 88 11.13 -6.49 9.41
N HIS A 89 10.77 -6.26 10.68
CA HIS A 89 10.34 -7.33 11.59
C HIS A 89 9.01 -7.98 11.17
N ALA A 90 8.13 -7.24 10.48
CA ALA A 90 6.88 -7.76 9.95
C ALA A 90 7.06 -8.57 8.64
N LEU A 91 8.08 -8.25 7.83
CA LEU A 91 8.32 -8.85 6.51
C LEU A 91 9.11 -10.17 6.55
N GLN A 92 9.98 -10.38 7.53
CA GLN A 92 10.90 -11.53 7.55
C GLN A 92 10.33 -12.82 8.14
N ALA A 93 9.23 -12.78 8.91
CA ALA A 93 8.72 -13.95 9.64
C ALA A 93 7.53 -14.67 8.96
N ALA A 94 6.97 -14.13 7.88
CA ALA A 94 5.73 -14.64 7.30
C ALA A 94 5.98 -15.41 5.99
N VAL A 95 5.73 -16.73 6.00
CA VAL A 95 5.77 -17.58 4.80
C VAL A 95 4.84 -17.01 3.71
N LYS A 96 5.38 -16.64 2.56
CA LYS A 96 4.60 -16.01 1.49
C LYS A 96 3.98 -17.07 0.59
N ALA A 97 2.71 -16.88 0.24
CA ALA A 97 1.95 -17.91 -0.47
C ALA A 97 2.42 -18.16 -1.91
N TYR A 98 2.98 -17.15 -2.60
CA TYR A 98 3.49 -17.32 -3.96
C TYR A 98 4.72 -18.22 -4.00
N GLU A 99 5.60 -18.13 -3.00
CA GLU A 99 6.81 -18.97 -2.87
C GLU A 99 6.46 -20.43 -2.60
N LEU A 100 5.29 -20.70 -2.02
CA LEU A 100 4.82 -22.07 -1.78
C LEU A 100 4.26 -22.73 -3.04
N ARG A 101 3.79 -21.95 -4.02
CA ARG A 101 3.19 -22.49 -5.25
C ARG A 101 4.21 -23.09 -6.21
N THR A 102 5.47 -22.68 -6.10
CA THR A 102 6.58 -23.20 -6.92
C THR A 102 7.19 -24.49 -6.37
N LYS A 103 6.90 -24.83 -5.11
CA LYS A 103 7.45 -26.00 -4.43
C LYS A 103 6.71 -27.29 -4.74
N ASN A 104 7.40 -28.40 -4.59
CA ASN A 104 6.81 -29.74 -4.79
C ASN A 104 5.97 -30.18 -3.58
N LYS A 105 5.05 -31.14 -3.80
CA LYS A 105 4.17 -31.65 -2.74
C LYS A 105 4.97 -32.21 -1.55
N ALA A 106 6.05 -32.96 -1.80
CA ALA A 106 6.89 -33.54 -0.76
C ALA A 106 7.56 -32.46 0.11
N GLU A 107 8.04 -31.38 -0.50
CA GLU A 107 8.64 -30.24 0.20
C GLU A 107 7.60 -29.51 1.05
N LEU A 108 6.40 -29.30 0.52
CA LEU A 108 5.30 -28.67 1.26
C LEU A 108 4.85 -29.52 2.45
N THR A 109 4.81 -30.85 2.31
CA THR A 109 4.47 -31.75 3.42
C THR A 109 5.56 -31.76 4.49
N LYS A 110 6.83 -31.71 4.11
CA LYS A 110 7.95 -31.61 5.06
C LYS A 110 7.90 -30.29 5.83
N GLN A 111 7.76 -29.17 5.11
CA GLN A 111 7.66 -27.83 5.72
C GLN A 111 6.44 -27.72 6.66
N LEU A 112 5.32 -28.39 6.32
CA LEU A 112 4.14 -28.43 7.18
C LEU A 112 4.40 -29.17 8.49
N GLU A 113 5.16 -30.27 8.46
CA GLU A 113 5.47 -31.06 9.64
C GLU A 113 6.44 -30.33 10.58
N GLU A 114 7.47 -29.69 10.02
CA GLU A 114 8.39 -28.82 10.75
C GLU A 114 7.65 -27.69 11.49
N LEU A 115 6.73 -27.00 10.80
CA LEU A 115 5.92 -25.92 11.40
C LEU A 115 4.98 -26.43 12.52
N LYS A 116 4.46 -27.66 12.41
CA LYS A 116 3.64 -28.27 13.46
C LYS A 116 4.46 -28.61 14.70
N GLN A 117 5.66 -29.14 14.51
CA GLN A 117 6.58 -29.45 15.61
C GLN A 117 7.01 -28.16 16.32
N GLU A 118 7.33 -27.10 15.57
CA GLU A 118 7.61 -25.77 16.12
C GLU A 118 6.43 -25.24 16.95
N LEU A 119 5.20 -25.31 16.41
CA LEU A 119 3.99 -24.91 17.13
C LEU A 119 3.82 -25.71 18.44
N ALA A 120 4.03 -27.03 18.40
CA ALA A 120 3.92 -27.88 19.59
C ALA A 120 4.93 -27.46 20.67
N SER A 121 6.20 -27.23 20.27
CA SER A 121 7.24 -26.73 21.17
C SER A 121 6.87 -25.37 21.78
N LEU A 122 6.37 -24.42 20.98
CA LEU A 122 5.92 -23.11 21.45
C LEU A 122 4.75 -23.18 22.43
N LYS A 123 3.85 -24.16 22.27
CA LYS A 123 2.74 -24.39 23.23
C LYS A 123 3.23 -24.88 24.58
N VAL A 124 4.20 -25.80 24.61
CA VAL A 124 4.81 -26.27 25.86
C VAL A 124 5.53 -25.12 26.57
N GLN A 125 6.31 -24.33 25.82
CA GLN A 125 7.01 -23.16 26.36
C GLN A 125 6.05 -22.09 26.90
N LYS A 126 4.87 -21.93 26.29
CA LYS A 126 3.83 -21.04 26.82
C LYS A 126 3.36 -21.47 28.21
N ILE A 127 3.20 -22.76 28.45
CA ILE A 127 2.77 -23.31 29.75
C ILE A 127 3.88 -23.15 30.79
N ALA A 128 5.13 -23.40 30.39
CA ALA A 128 6.30 -23.28 31.27
C ALA A 128 6.72 -21.83 31.58
N GLY A 129 5.99 -20.81 31.11
CA GLY A 129 6.32 -19.40 31.36
C GLY A 129 7.47 -18.85 30.51
N GLY A 130 7.60 -19.27 29.25
CA GLY A 130 8.66 -18.83 28.34
C GLY A 130 8.62 -17.34 27.95
N SER A 131 9.73 -16.85 27.40
CA SER A 131 9.92 -15.45 26.98
C SER A 131 8.84 -14.93 26.01
N ALA A 132 8.37 -13.70 26.23
CA ALA A 132 7.33 -13.04 25.44
C ALA A 132 7.61 -13.02 23.93
N GLY A 133 8.88 -12.86 23.51
CA GLY A 133 9.27 -12.86 22.10
C GLY A 133 9.06 -14.20 21.39
N LYS A 134 9.07 -15.33 22.13
CA LYS A 134 8.73 -16.66 21.59
C LYS A 134 7.22 -16.85 21.50
N LEU A 135 6.46 -16.23 22.41
CA LEU A 135 4.99 -16.35 22.44
C LEU A 135 4.30 -15.63 21.28
N THR A 136 4.83 -14.48 20.84
CA THR A 136 4.29 -13.75 19.68
C THR A 136 4.37 -14.55 18.38
N LYS A 137 5.35 -15.47 18.26
CA LYS A 137 5.51 -16.37 17.10
C LYS A 137 4.38 -17.39 16.96
N ILE A 138 3.62 -17.70 18.01
CA ILE A 138 2.51 -18.66 17.93
C ILE A 138 1.47 -18.22 16.88
N SER A 139 1.17 -16.91 16.81
CA SER A 139 0.21 -16.36 15.85
C SER A 139 0.73 -16.47 14.40
N SER A 140 2.02 -16.17 14.17
CA SER A 140 2.61 -16.26 12.85
C SER A 140 2.73 -17.69 12.36
N VAL A 141 3.20 -18.63 13.20
CA VAL A 141 3.32 -20.06 12.85
C VAL A 141 1.96 -20.68 12.51
N ARG A 142 0.89 -20.37 13.28
CA ARG A 142 -0.47 -20.83 12.95
C ARG A 142 -0.94 -20.35 11.58
N LYS A 143 -0.69 -19.08 11.25
CA LYS A 143 -1.02 -18.53 9.93
C LYS A 143 -0.18 -19.18 8.83
N SER A 144 1.10 -19.45 9.08
CA SER A 144 1.98 -20.16 8.13
C SER A 144 1.49 -21.58 7.84
N ILE A 145 1.12 -22.36 8.86
CA ILE A 145 0.53 -23.71 8.68
C ILE A 145 -0.74 -23.64 7.81
N ALA A 146 -1.64 -22.69 8.11
CA ALA A 146 -2.86 -22.50 7.34
C ALA A 146 -2.58 -22.16 5.87
N ARG A 147 -1.58 -21.31 5.59
CA ARG A 147 -1.17 -20.99 4.21
C ARG A 147 -0.66 -22.23 3.47
N VAL A 148 0.22 -23.02 4.08
CA VAL A 148 0.76 -24.25 3.48
C VAL A 148 -0.35 -25.26 3.19
N MET A 149 -1.25 -25.52 4.16
CA MET A 149 -2.40 -26.39 3.95
C MET A 149 -3.33 -25.90 2.83
N THR A 150 -3.53 -24.59 2.73
CA THR A 150 -4.35 -23.98 1.68
C THR A 150 -3.75 -24.23 0.30
N VAL A 151 -2.43 -24.04 0.13
CA VAL A 151 -1.75 -24.27 -1.16
C VAL A 151 -1.81 -25.75 -1.54
N ILE A 152 -1.54 -26.67 -0.61
CA ILE A 152 -1.67 -28.13 -0.86
C ILE A 152 -3.09 -28.49 -1.31
N THR A 153 -4.10 -27.97 -0.62
CA THR A 153 -5.51 -28.28 -0.95
C THR A 153 -5.90 -27.65 -2.29
N GLN A 154 -5.42 -26.45 -2.59
CA GLN A 154 -5.66 -25.76 -3.86
C GLN A 154 -5.06 -26.54 -5.04
N THR A 155 -3.80 -26.99 -4.94
CA THR A 155 -3.14 -27.75 -6.01
C THR A 155 -3.78 -29.12 -6.20
N GLN A 156 -4.08 -29.84 -5.12
CA GLN A 156 -4.79 -31.11 -5.19
C GLN A 156 -6.16 -30.97 -5.85
N ARG A 157 -6.95 -29.96 -5.46
CA ARG A 157 -8.28 -29.71 -6.05
C ARG A 157 -8.20 -29.29 -7.51
N ALA A 158 -7.17 -28.54 -7.90
CA ALA A 158 -6.91 -28.18 -9.29
C ALA A 158 -6.57 -29.42 -10.13
N GLN A 159 -5.69 -30.29 -9.65
CA GLN A 159 -5.34 -31.55 -10.31
C GLN A 159 -6.56 -32.48 -10.44
N LEU A 160 -7.39 -32.59 -9.40
CA LEU A 160 -8.64 -33.37 -9.47
C LEU A 160 -9.62 -32.80 -10.50
N ARG A 161 -9.72 -31.47 -10.62
CA ARG A 161 -10.55 -30.83 -11.67
C ARG A 161 -10.05 -31.13 -13.07
N LEU A 162 -8.74 -31.20 -13.28
CA LEU A 162 -8.15 -31.61 -14.56
C LEU A 162 -8.47 -33.08 -14.84
N PHE A 163 -8.31 -33.96 -13.86
CA PHE A 163 -8.60 -35.40 -14.01
C PHE A 163 -10.07 -35.70 -14.31
N TYR A 164 -11.00 -34.96 -13.69
CA TYR A 164 -12.44 -35.09 -13.94
C TYR A 164 -12.96 -34.17 -15.05
N GLN A 165 -12.08 -33.49 -15.78
CA GLN A 165 -12.50 -32.63 -16.88
C GLN A 165 -13.26 -33.47 -17.93
N LYS A 166 -14.42 -32.98 -18.36
CA LYS A 166 -15.31 -33.64 -19.36
C LYS A 166 -15.93 -34.97 -18.93
N LYS A 167 -15.72 -35.44 -17.69
CA LYS A 167 -16.41 -36.62 -17.17
C LYS A 167 -17.81 -36.25 -16.69
N ASN A 168 -18.80 -37.11 -16.97
CA ASN A 168 -20.20 -36.87 -16.60
C ASN A 168 -20.43 -36.92 -15.07
N PHE A 169 -19.72 -37.81 -14.37
CA PHE A 169 -19.87 -38.03 -12.94
C PHE A 169 -18.76 -37.35 -12.15
N LEU A 170 -19.09 -36.17 -11.62
CA LEU A 170 -18.22 -35.41 -10.73
C LEU A 170 -18.52 -35.76 -9.26
N PRO A 171 -17.49 -35.88 -8.41
CA PRO A 171 -17.67 -35.88 -6.96
C PRO A 171 -18.44 -34.64 -6.49
N LEU A 172 -19.23 -34.79 -5.42
CA LEU A 172 -20.05 -33.71 -4.85
C LEU A 172 -19.24 -32.45 -4.52
N ASP A 173 -18.00 -32.62 -4.06
CA ASP A 173 -17.10 -31.53 -3.69
C ASP A 173 -16.70 -30.65 -4.87
N LEU A 174 -16.58 -31.23 -6.08
CA LEU A 174 -16.17 -30.50 -7.29
C LEU A 174 -17.35 -29.90 -8.04
N ARG A 175 -18.58 -30.36 -7.74
CA ARG A 175 -19.81 -29.85 -8.37
C ARG A 175 -20.01 -28.38 -8.02
N VAL A 176 -20.60 -27.63 -8.95
CA VAL A 176 -20.90 -26.21 -8.73
C VAL A 176 -21.91 -26.06 -7.60
N LYS A 177 -21.59 -25.22 -6.61
CA LYS A 177 -22.51 -24.88 -5.51
C LYS A 177 -23.54 -23.86 -6.01
N LYS A 178 -24.77 -24.32 -6.23
CA LYS A 178 -25.95 -23.50 -6.54
C LYS A 178 -27.09 -23.86 -5.61
N THR A 179 -28.12 -23.03 -5.53
CA THR A 179 -29.33 -23.34 -4.76
C THR A 179 -30.01 -24.60 -5.31
N ARG A 180 -30.80 -25.28 -4.46
CA ARG A 180 -31.54 -26.48 -4.85
C ARG A 180 -32.48 -26.21 -6.02
N ALA A 181 -33.20 -25.08 -6.00
CA ALA A 181 -34.09 -24.66 -7.07
C ALA A 181 -33.35 -24.52 -8.42
N ILE A 182 -32.19 -23.87 -8.42
CA ILE A 182 -31.37 -23.70 -9.64
C ILE A 182 -30.82 -25.04 -10.15
N ARG A 183 -30.58 -26.03 -9.28
CA ARG A 183 -30.14 -27.37 -9.71
C ARG A 183 -31.28 -28.22 -10.30
N ARG A 184 -32.53 -27.92 -9.96
CA ARG A 184 -33.71 -28.69 -10.38
C ARG A 184 -34.45 -28.09 -11.58
N ARG A 185 -34.25 -26.80 -11.88
CA ARG A 185 -34.82 -26.17 -13.07
C ARG A 185 -34.28 -26.81 -14.35
N LEU A 186 -35.07 -26.71 -15.42
CA LEU A 186 -34.65 -27.10 -16.77
C LEU A 186 -33.43 -26.33 -17.24
N THR A 187 -32.65 -26.93 -18.14
CA THR A 187 -31.58 -26.23 -18.86
C THR A 187 -32.18 -25.16 -19.78
N SER A 188 -31.40 -24.13 -20.13
CA SER A 188 -31.86 -23.09 -21.05
C SER A 188 -32.22 -23.66 -22.42
N HIS A 189 -31.54 -24.73 -22.83
CA HIS A 189 -31.83 -25.42 -24.07
C HIS A 189 -33.21 -26.09 -24.01
N GLU A 190 -33.45 -26.92 -22.98
CA GLU A 190 -34.76 -27.57 -22.77
C GLU A 190 -35.90 -26.56 -22.64
N ALA A 191 -35.69 -25.47 -21.89
CA ALA A 191 -36.70 -24.43 -21.72
C ALA A 191 -36.98 -23.63 -23.01
N SER A 192 -36.03 -23.58 -23.95
CA SER A 192 -36.20 -22.91 -25.25
C SER A 192 -36.64 -23.85 -26.37
N GLN A 193 -36.80 -25.15 -26.09
CA GLN A 193 -37.32 -26.09 -27.07
C GLN A 193 -38.73 -25.70 -27.47
N LYS A 194 -38.93 -25.54 -28.78
CA LYS A 194 -40.23 -25.20 -29.37
C LYS A 194 -40.68 -26.34 -30.26
N THR A 195 -41.98 -26.60 -30.26
CA THR A 195 -42.56 -27.57 -31.18
C THR A 195 -42.37 -27.13 -32.62
N LEU A 196 -42.35 -28.08 -33.56
CA LEU A 196 -42.24 -27.77 -35.00
C LEU A 196 -43.35 -26.81 -35.46
N LYS A 197 -44.56 -26.96 -34.90
CA LYS A 197 -45.70 -26.08 -35.15
C LYS A 197 -45.40 -24.63 -34.71
N GLN A 198 -44.89 -24.45 -33.50
CA GLN A 198 -44.54 -23.12 -32.99
C GLN A 198 -43.40 -22.50 -33.79
N LYS A 199 -42.34 -23.26 -34.11
CA LYS A 199 -41.22 -22.78 -34.93
C LYS A 199 -41.68 -22.29 -36.30
N LYS A 200 -42.57 -23.04 -36.97
CA LYS A 200 -43.19 -22.62 -38.23
C LYS A 200 -43.96 -21.30 -38.04
N LYS A 201 -44.83 -21.20 -37.03
CA LYS A 201 -45.59 -19.97 -36.76
C LYS A 201 -44.70 -18.74 -36.57
N GLU A 202 -43.65 -18.86 -35.75
CA GLU A 202 -42.72 -17.77 -35.47
C GLU A 202 -41.89 -17.36 -36.70
N THR A 203 -41.53 -18.31 -37.56
CA THR A 203 -40.79 -18.04 -38.80
C THR A 203 -41.65 -17.27 -39.79
N HIS A 204 -42.92 -17.66 -39.95
CA HIS A 204 -43.82 -17.04 -40.94
C HIS A 204 -44.43 -15.72 -40.44
N PHE A 205 -44.67 -15.60 -39.12
CA PHE A 205 -45.32 -14.43 -38.51
C PHE A 205 -44.47 -13.84 -37.37
N PRO A 206 -43.34 -13.20 -37.69
CA PRO A 206 -42.55 -12.49 -36.69
C PRO A 206 -43.29 -11.24 -36.19
N LEU A 207 -43.10 -10.90 -34.91
CA LEU A 207 -43.57 -9.63 -34.35
C LEU A 207 -42.82 -8.49 -35.03
N ARG A 208 -43.54 -7.70 -35.82
CA ARG A 208 -42.99 -6.53 -36.53
C ARG A 208 -43.14 -5.30 -35.65
N LYS A 209 -42.09 -4.47 -35.60
CA LYS A 209 -42.19 -3.13 -35.00
C LYS A 209 -42.83 -2.19 -36.03
N TYR A 210 -43.89 -1.49 -35.63
CA TYR A 210 -44.54 -0.48 -36.46
C TYR A 210 -44.92 0.72 -35.58
N ALA A 211 -45.12 1.88 -36.22
CA ALA A 211 -45.62 3.09 -35.60
C ALA A 211 -46.78 3.62 -36.45
N ILE A 212 -47.74 4.27 -35.79
CA ILE A 212 -48.88 4.91 -36.46
C ILE A 212 -48.54 6.39 -36.60
N LYS A 213 -48.67 6.92 -37.81
CA LYS A 213 -48.50 8.34 -38.07
C LYS A 213 -49.72 9.09 -37.49
N ALA A 214 -49.45 10.11 -36.67
CA ALA A 214 -50.46 11.07 -36.25
C ALA A 214 -50.75 12.07 -37.37
#